data_AF-A0A7G5GPN3-F1
#
_entry.id   AF-A0A7G5GPN3-F1
#
_cell.length_a   1.000
_cell.length_b   1.000
_cell.length_c   1.000
_cell.angle_alpha   90.00
_cell.angle_beta   90.00
_cell.angle_gamma   90.00
#
_symmetry.space_group_name_H-M   'P 1'
#
loop_
_entity.id
_entity.type
_entity.pdbx_description
1 polymer ?
#
loop_
_entity_poly.entity_id
_entity_poly.type
_entity_poly.pdbx_seq_one_letter_code
_entity_poly.pdbx_strand_id
1 'polypeptide(L)'
;MSVAEELHKTIDELSEEQQRELLVTVRQFLREQPVAEENNPEYQSLLKELLTKRYNYYKAHPETGVSGEEASRRIRLKYGWPK
;
A
#
# COMPACT_ATOMS: atom_id res chain seq x y z
N MET A 1 -1.42 16.21 14.28
CA MET A 1 -0.62 16.18 13.04
C MET A 1 -0.30 14.74 12.74
N SER A 2 -0.49 14.33 11.48
CA SER A 2 -0.17 12.99 11.01
C SER A 2 1.34 12.87 10.78
N VAL A 3 1.89 11.67 10.98
CA VAL A 3 3.30 11.36 10.67
C VAL A 3 3.65 11.74 9.21
N ALA A 4 2.69 11.63 8.29
CA ALA A 4 2.87 12.05 6.90
C ALA A 4 3.04 13.58 6.73
N GLU A 5 2.31 14.37 7.52
CA GLU A 5 2.39 15.84 7.47
C GLU A 5 3.74 16.34 8.01
N GLU A 6 4.24 15.72 9.08
CA GLU A 6 5.56 16.03 9.64
C GLU A 6 6.69 15.64 8.69
N LEU A 7 6.56 14.51 7.98
CA LEU A 7 7.51 14.08 6.96
C LEU A 7 7.57 15.05 5.78
N HIS A 8 6.41 15.48 5.27
CA HIS A 8 6.35 16.45 4.17
C HIS A 8 7.03 17.77 4.55
N LYS A 9 6.71 18.29 5.73
CA LYS A 9 7.32 19.53 6.23
C LYS A 9 8.83 19.41 6.37
N THR A 10 9.32 18.30 6.93
CA THR A 10 10.75 18.06 7.11
C THR A 10 11.48 17.95 5.77
N ILE A 11 10.85 17.37 4.74
CA ILE A 11 11.42 17.26 3.39
C ILE A 11 11.48 18.62 2.69
N ASP A 12 10.45 19.45 2.86
CA ASP A 12 10.38 20.79 2.28
C ASP A 12 11.44 21.75 2.87
N GLU A 13 11.92 21.48 4.08
CA GLU A 13 12.98 22.24 4.75
C GLU A 13 14.41 21.82 4.31
N LEU A 14 14.56 20.75 3.52
CA LEU A 14 15.85 20.28 3.01
C LEU A 14 16.30 21.07 1.76
N SER A 15 17.62 21.20 1.59
CA SER A 15 18.19 21.72 0.35
C SER A 15 18.02 20.73 -0.82
N GLU A 16 18.09 21.20 -2.07
CA GLU A 16 17.96 20.32 -3.24
C GLU A 16 18.97 19.16 -3.25
N GLU A 17 20.17 19.39 -2.72
CA GLU A 17 21.23 18.37 -2.63
C GLU A 17 20.88 17.31 -1.58
N GLN A 18 20.36 17.73 -0.43
CA GLN A 18 19.87 16.83 0.62
C GLN A 18 18.63 16.04 0.18
N GLN A 19 17.72 16.66 -0.58
CA GLN A 19 16.57 15.96 -1.15
C GLN A 19 17.00 14.89 -2.15
N ARG A 20 18.03 15.14 -2.97
CA ARG A 20 18.58 14.13 -3.89
C ARG A 20 19.22 12.97 -3.14
N GLU A 21 19.99 13.25 -2.10
CA GLU A 21 20.62 12.22 -1.28
C GLU A 21 19.58 11.38 -0.52
N LEU A 22 18.56 12.02 0.05
CA LEU A 22 17.42 11.35 0.67
C LEU A 22 16.70 10.43 -0.33
N LEU A 23 16.48 10.91 -1.56
CA LEU A 23 15.80 10.15 -2.60
C LEU A 23 16.61 8.94 -3.09
N VAL A 24 17.94 9.04 -3.14
CA VAL A 24 18.84 7.91 -3.41
C VAL A 24 18.79 6.90 -2.25
N THR A 25 18.88 7.38 -1.02
CA THR A 25 18.88 6.55 0.19
C THR A 25 17.56 5.80 0.36
N VAL A 26 16.42 6.47 0.16
CA VAL A 26 15.10 5.85 0.21
C VAL A 26 14.94 4.81 -0.90
N ARG A 27 15.44 5.07 -2.11
CA ARG A 27 15.42 4.07 -3.19
C ARG A 27 16.26 2.85 -2.88
N GLN A 28 17.42 3.04 -2.27
CA GLN A 28 18.29 1.94 -1.86
C GLN A 28 17.64 1.14 -0.72
N PHE A 29 17.12 1.81 0.29
CA PHE A 29 16.36 1.19 1.38
C PHE A 29 15.16 0.40 0.88
N LEU A 30 14.38 0.94 -0.07
CA LEU A 30 13.23 0.22 -0.66
C LEU A 30 13.63 -0.97 -1.52
N ARG A 31 14.85 -0.98 -2.08
CA ARG A 31 15.40 -2.14 -2.82
C ARG A 31 15.98 -3.20 -1.90
N GLU A 32 16.54 -2.78 -0.76
CA GLU A 32 17.14 -3.65 0.26
C GLU A 32 16.11 -4.16 1.26
N GLN A 33 14.93 -3.52 1.33
CA GLN A 33 13.81 -4.12 2.02
C GLN A 33 13.50 -5.46 1.35
N PRO A 34 13.48 -6.56 2.12
CA PRO A 34 12.95 -7.81 1.59
C PRO A 34 11.55 -7.48 1.08
N VAL A 35 11.29 -7.77 -0.20
CA VAL A 35 9.94 -7.75 -0.79
C VAL A 35 9.04 -8.35 0.26
N ALA A 36 8.12 -7.54 0.81
CA ALA A 36 7.31 -7.91 1.97
C ALA A 36 6.91 -9.36 1.83
N GLU A 37 7.44 -10.21 2.71
CA GLU A 37 7.49 -11.66 2.55
C GLU A 37 6.18 -12.16 1.96
N GLU A 38 6.20 -12.54 0.67
CA GLU A 38 5.05 -13.19 0.01
C GLU A 38 4.58 -14.43 0.80
N ASN A 39 5.44 -14.94 1.70
CA ASN A 39 5.22 -16.09 2.57
C ASN A 39 4.92 -15.74 4.05
N ASN A 40 4.71 -14.48 4.44
CA ASN A 40 4.30 -14.19 5.81
C ASN A 40 2.83 -14.65 6.03
N PRO A 41 2.59 -15.65 6.88
CA PRO A 41 1.26 -16.24 7.02
C PRO A 41 0.26 -15.29 7.68
N GLU A 42 0.70 -14.36 8.54
CA GLU A 42 -0.16 -13.34 9.13
C GLU A 42 -0.61 -12.33 8.08
N TYR A 43 0.31 -11.93 7.20
CA TYR A 43 0.01 -11.03 6.09
C TYR A 43 -0.98 -11.66 5.09
N GLN A 44 -0.80 -12.93 4.73
CA GLN A 44 -1.72 -13.69 3.88
C GLN A 44 -3.10 -13.90 4.54
N SER A 45 -3.14 -14.08 5.86
CA SER A 45 -4.40 -14.20 6.61
C SER A 45 -5.18 -12.88 6.62
N LEU A 46 -4.51 -11.77 6.95
CA LEU A 46 -5.09 -10.43 6.92
C LEU A 46 -5.63 -10.07 5.52
N LEU A 47 -4.87 -10.45 4.49
CA LEU A 47 -5.23 -10.29 3.09
C LEU A 47 -6.52 -11.03 2.73
N LYS A 48 -6.61 -12.30 3.10
CA LYS A 48 -7.81 -13.11 2.87
C LYS A 48 -9.02 -12.50 3.58
N GLU A 49 -8.84 -12.01 4.80
CA GLU A 49 -9.91 -11.37 5.57
C GLU A 49 -10.41 -10.08 4.90
N LEU A 50 -9.49 -9.20 4.46
CA LEU A 50 -9.83 -7.95 3.80
C LEU A 50 -10.55 -8.17 2.46
N LEU A 51 -10.07 -9.10 1.64
CA LEU A 51 -10.71 -9.45 0.37
C LEU A 51 -12.11 -10.05 0.60
N THR A 52 -12.26 -10.93 1.59
CA THR A 52 -13.55 -11.54 1.93
C THR A 52 -14.56 -10.51 2.41
N LYS A 53 -14.17 -9.61 3.31
CA LYS A 53 -15.02 -8.50 3.78
C LYS A 53 -15.46 -7.61 2.63
N ARG A 54 -14.53 -7.24 1.73
CA ARG A 54 -14.81 -6.37 0.59
C ARG A 54 -15.74 -7.04 -0.42
N TYR A 55 -15.52 -8.32 -0.73
CA TYR A 55 -16.37 -9.10 -1.62
C TYR A 55 -17.80 -9.20 -1.06
N ASN A 56 -17.95 -9.54 0.21
CA ASN A 56 -19.27 -9.62 0.86
C ASN A 56 -19.99 -8.28 0.88
N TYR A 57 -19.26 -7.19 1.12
CA TYR A 57 -19.81 -5.84 1.06
C TYR A 57 -20.38 -5.53 -0.33
N TYR A 58 -19.60 -5.69 -1.40
CA TYR A 58 -20.08 -5.38 -2.75
C TYR A 58 -21.15 -6.36 -3.26
N LYS A 59 -21.12 -7.62 -2.82
CA LYS A 59 -22.19 -8.58 -3.08
C LYS A 59 -23.52 -8.16 -2.43
N ALA A 60 -23.46 -7.58 -1.23
CA ALA A 60 -24.63 -7.09 -0.50
C ALA A 60 -25.11 -5.71 -0.97
N HIS A 61 -24.25 -4.93 -1.66
CA HIS A 61 -24.52 -3.55 -2.08
C HIS A 61 -24.34 -3.39 -3.61
N PRO A 62 -25.19 -4.04 -4.43
CA PRO A 62 -25.09 -3.96 -5.89
C PRO A 62 -25.27 -2.53 -6.45
N GLU A 63 -25.88 -1.63 -5.70
CA GLU A 63 -26.05 -0.21 -6.01
C GLU A 63 -24.74 0.56 -6.15
N THR A 64 -23.65 0.03 -5.60
CA THR A 64 -22.31 0.63 -5.73
C THR A 64 -21.76 0.54 -7.16
N GLY A 65 -22.33 -0.30 -8.03
CA GLY A 65 -21.88 -0.50 -9.40
C GLY A 65 -20.47 -1.12 -9.53
N VAL A 66 -19.86 -1.52 -8.42
CA VAL A 66 -18.54 -2.14 -8.38
C VAL A 66 -18.72 -3.62 -8.10
N SER A 67 -18.28 -4.47 -9.03
CA SER A 67 -18.27 -5.91 -8.80
C SER A 67 -17.27 -6.27 -7.68
N GLY A 68 -17.58 -7.32 -6.91
CA GLY A 68 -16.66 -7.83 -5.89
C GLY A 68 -15.28 -8.22 -6.46
N GLU A 69 -15.23 -8.55 -7.75
CA GLU A 69 -13.99 -8.86 -8.49
C GLU A 69 -13.15 -7.62 -8.77
N GLU A 70 -13.77 -6.53 -9.25
CA GLU A 70 -13.09 -5.24 -9.46
C GLU A 70 -12.59 -4.64 -8.14
N ALA A 71 -13.39 -4.78 -7.08
CA ALA A 71 -13.00 -4.39 -5.73
C ALA A 71 -11.78 -5.18 -5.22
N SER A 72 -11.78 -6.49 -5.42
CA SER A 72 -10.68 -7.37 -5.06
C SER A 72 -9.41 -6.97 -5.82
N ARG A 73 -9.55 -6.72 -7.14
CA ARG A 73 -8.44 -6.27 -8.00
C ARG A 73 -7.81 -4.97 -7.51
N ARG A 74 -8.62 -3.97 -7.13
CA ARG A 74 -8.12 -2.69 -6.60
C ARG A 74 -7.34 -2.85 -5.30
N ILE A 75 -7.76 -3.76 -4.43
CA ILE A 75 -7.02 -4.08 -3.20
C ILE A 75 -5.68 -4.71 -3.56
N ARG A 76 -5.64 -5.72 -4.44
CA ARG A 76 -4.38 -6.34 -4.86
C ARG A 76 -3.39 -5.32 -5.40
N LEU A 77 -3.85 -4.40 -6.26
CA LEU A 77 -3.03 -3.32 -6.81
C LEU A 77 -2.53 -2.33 -5.73
N LYS A 78 -3.40 -1.93 -4.79
CA LYS A 78 -3.03 -1.00 -3.69
C LYS A 78 -1.90 -1.56 -2.82
N TYR A 79 -1.87 -2.88 -2.63
CA TYR A 79 -0.87 -3.56 -1.79
C TYR A 79 0.26 -4.22 -2.60
N GLY A 80 0.34 -3.97 -3.91
CA GLY A 80 1.45 -4.43 -4.75
C GLY A 80 1.49 -5.93 -5.00
N TRP A 81 0.36 -6.64 -4.94
CA TRP A 81 0.33 -8.09 -5.19
C TRP A 81 0.31 -8.39 -6.71
N PRO A 82 1.24 -9.21 -7.21
CA PRO A 82 1.21 -9.69 -8.58
C PRO A 82 0.00 -10.63 -8.81
N LYS A 83 -0.35 -10.81 -10.08
CA LYS A 83 -1.54 -11.55 -10.54
C LYS A 83 -1.57 -13.01 -10.08
#